data_AF-A0A8T2Q3F4-F1
#
_entry.id   AF-A0A8T2Q3F4-F1
#
_cell.length_a   1.000
_cell.length_b   1.000
_cell.length_c   1.000
_cell.angle_alpha   90.00
_cell.angle_beta   90.00
_cell.angle_gamma   90.00
#
_symmetry.space_group_name_H-M   'P 1'
#
loop_
_entity.id
_entity.type
_entity.pdbx_description
1 polymer ?
#
loop_
_entity_poly.entity_id
_entity_poly.type
_entity_poly.pdbx_seq_one_letter_code
_entity_poly.pdbx_strand_id
1 'polypeptide(L)'
;MEDGGREGTHWGTEAEQGRREFARREMYRVQCLDCRQVLSGRRHSFTEYVYCENCCRYKLRRLQAQIDTLRSEALRAAEKEKELKLASQRAAFLSTWSQDSSVSHGDLSLDPWPPFADVALHPCDGPSVLAHRVILAGKSPAFKAMLCNPDLQGEAQLHVPTMITIDIDDMPHEVLRAFVCFFYKGSIDPKVMEEHAKLLYRAAKKYQVELLETLCEEWITKNISDQNALSNLELAKQYDSDVVKDAILHAASSQIDRIPTYAGYQSYVEKNPALLLELYEGSLKMMRQKRRRKDSVGDYHALTPSRLSDCCDSSSGNNANSVS
;
A
#
# COMPACT_ATOMS: atom_id res chain seq x y z
N MET A 1 -12.42 92.04 -14.03
CA MET A 1 -13.64 91.36 -14.47
C MET A 1 -13.51 89.96 -13.90
N GLU A 2 -13.85 89.84 -12.61
CA GLU A 2 -15.20 89.43 -12.14
C GLU A 2 -15.39 87.94 -12.46
N ASP A 3 -15.79 87.04 -11.57
CA ASP A 3 -16.40 87.06 -10.25
C ASP A 3 -16.10 85.66 -9.66
N GLY A 4 -15.96 85.42 -8.36
CA GLY A 4 -17.04 85.54 -7.38
C GLY A 4 -17.85 84.24 -7.33
N GLY A 5 -17.68 83.43 -6.27
CA GLY A 5 -18.52 82.24 -6.07
C GLY A 5 -18.06 81.26 -5.00
N ARG A 6 -18.32 81.62 -3.73
CA ARG A 6 -18.33 80.68 -2.59
C ARG A 6 -19.26 79.52 -2.89
N GLU A 7 -18.86 78.30 -2.52
CA GLU A 7 -19.77 77.36 -1.87
C GLU A 7 -18.97 76.40 -0.99
N GLY A 8 -19.08 76.64 0.32
CA GLY A 8 -18.61 75.72 1.33
C GLY A 8 -19.58 74.56 1.51
N THR A 9 -19.06 73.56 2.22
CA THR A 9 -19.81 72.62 3.07
C THR A 9 -20.83 71.72 2.37
N HIS A 10 -20.38 70.62 1.77
CA HIS A 10 -21.22 69.42 1.65
C HIS A 10 -20.44 68.08 1.59
N TRP A 11 -19.32 67.96 2.30
CA TRP A 11 -18.61 66.67 2.48
C TRP A 11 -18.84 66.04 3.87
N GLY A 12 -19.75 66.63 4.68
CA GLY A 12 -20.07 66.14 6.03
C GLY A 12 -21.13 65.04 6.07
N THR A 13 -22.08 65.02 5.13
CA THR A 13 -23.31 64.22 5.29
C THR A 13 -23.24 62.80 4.74
N GLU A 14 -22.45 62.52 3.69
CA GLU A 14 -22.32 61.16 3.15
C GLU A 14 -21.42 60.27 4.02
N ALA A 15 -20.36 60.82 4.61
CA ALA A 15 -19.56 60.13 5.61
C ALA A 15 -20.33 59.95 6.93
N GLU A 16 -21.25 60.85 7.27
CA GLU A 16 -22.18 60.69 8.40
C GLU A 16 -23.33 59.72 8.10
N GLN A 17 -23.84 59.64 6.87
CA GLN A 17 -24.81 58.62 6.44
C GLN A 17 -24.17 57.23 6.38
N GLY A 18 -22.95 57.11 5.86
CA GLY A 18 -22.17 55.87 5.88
C GLY A 18 -21.84 55.43 7.31
N ARG A 19 -21.52 56.38 8.21
CA ARG A 19 -21.34 56.08 9.66
C ARG A 19 -22.66 55.73 10.36
N ARG A 20 -23.80 56.31 9.96
CA ARG A 20 -25.13 55.97 10.49
C ARG A 20 -25.67 54.63 9.95
N GLU A 21 -25.27 54.21 8.75
CA GLU A 21 -25.53 52.85 8.25
C GLU A 21 -24.57 51.81 8.84
N PHE A 22 -23.33 52.18 9.13
CA PHE A 22 -22.41 51.32 9.88
C PHE A 22 -22.80 51.18 11.35
N ALA A 23 -23.39 52.22 11.95
CA ALA A 23 -23.98 52.19 13.30
C ALA A 23 -25.24 51.32 13.42
N ARG A 24 -25.80 50.82 12.30
CA ARG A 24 -26.87 49.80 12.31
C ARG A 24 -26.34 48.36 12.50
N ARG A 25 -25.02 48.15 12.62
CA ARG A 25 -24.42 46.83 12.90
C ARG A 25 -24.21 46.51 14.39
N GLU A 26 -24.58 47.40 15.32
CA GLU A 26 -24.36 47.22 16.78
C GLU A 26 -25.59 46.73 17.57
N MET A 27 -26.27 45.66 17.13
CA MET A 27 -27.43 45.12 17.87
C MET A 27 -27.32 43.65 18.30
N TYR A 28 -26.18 42.99 18.09
CA TYR A 28 -26.05 41.56 18.34
C TYR A 28 -24.90 41.26 19.30
N ARG A 29 -25.20 40.49 20.36
CA ARG A 29 -24.19 39.86 21.21
C ARG A 29 -23.76 38.57 20.53
N VAL A 30 -22.49 38.41 20.21
CA VAL A 30 -21.99 37.15 19.64
C VAL A 30 -21.44 36.27 20.76
N GLN A 31 -21.94 35.05 20.89
CA GLN A 31 -21.45 34.07 21.87
C GLN A 31 -20.94 32.80 21.20
N CYS A 32 -19.95 32.17 21.82
CA CYS A 32 -19.55 30.83 21.47
C CYS A 32 -20.70 29.84 21.73
N LEU A 33 -21.05 29.02 20.74
CA LEU A 33 -22.10 28.00 20.87
C LEU A 33 -21.75 26.94 21.94
N ASP A 34 -20.46 26.61 22.08
CA ASP A 34 -19.98 25.62 23.06
C ASP A 34 -19.65 26.24 24.42
N CYS A 35 -18.65 27.12 24.49
CA CYS A 35 -18.15 27.63 25.78
C CYS A 35 -18.92 28.87 26.30
N ARG A 36 -19.90 29.38 25.56
CA ARG A 36 -20.72 30.57 25.90
C ARG A 36 -19.93 31.88 26.10
N GLN A 37 -18.63 31.88 25.80
CA GLN A 37 -17.79 33.08 25.84
C GLN A 37 -18.34 34.15 24.88
N VAL A 38 -18.43 35.39 25.34
CA VAL A 38 -18.81 36.53 24.48
C VAL A 38 -17.63 36.87 23.58
N LEU A 39 -17.87 36.85 22.27
CA LEU A 39 -16.86 37.11 21.25
C LEU A 39 -16.91 38.57 20.76
N SER A 40 -18.09 39.21 20.79
CA SER A 40 -18.26 40.65 20.56
C SER A 40 -19.62 41.16 21.10
N GLY A 41 -19.69 42.47 21.40
CA GLY A 41 -20.92 43.21 21.75
C GLY A 41 -21.11 43.58 23.24
N ARG A 42 -21.89 44.66 23.52
CA ARG A 42 -22.43 44.99 24.86
C ARG A 42 -23.89 44.50 24.99
N ARG A 43 -24.59 44.75 26.10
CA ARG A 43 -25.94 44.20 26.37
C ARG A 43 -26.95 44.62 25.28
N HIS A 44 -27.44 43.65 24.50
CA HIS A 44 -28.44 43.85 23.44
C HIS A 44 -29.58 42.81 23.54
N SER A 45 -30.68 43.06 22.83
CA SER A 45 -31.91 42.25 22.82
C SER A 45 -31.79 40.92 22.06
N PHE A 46 -30.78 40.77 21.17
CA PHE A 46 -30.58 39.57 20.36
C PHE A 46 -29.14 39.04 20.50
N THR A 47 -29.00 37.70 20.62
CA THR A 47 -27.71 37.00 20.72
C THR A 47 -27.54 36.09 19.52
N GLU A 48 -26.43 36.24 18.78
CA GLU A 48 -26.02 35.35 17.69
C GLU A 48 -24.99 34.33 18.23
N TYR A 49 -25.04 33.10 17.74
CA TYR A 49 -24.15 32.04 18.19
C TYR A 49 -23.24 31.55 17.07
N VAL A 50 -21.93 31.58 17.32
CA VAL A 50 -20.88 31.05 16.43
C VAL A 50 -19.90 30.20 17.22
N TYR A 51 -18.96 29.47 16.59
CA TYR A 51 -17.89 28.81 17.35
C TYR A 51 -16.70 29.75 17.56
N CYS A 52 -16.19 29.83 18.79
CA CYS A 52 -14.91 30.49 19.01
C CYS A 52 -13.76 29.66 18.42
N GLU A 53 -12.63 30.31 18.15
CA GLU A 53 -11.47 29.67 17.53
C GLU A 53 -10.99 28.43 18.32
N ASN A 54 -10.96 28.52 19.66
CA ASN A 54 -10.55 27.40 20.51
C ASN A 54 -11.53 26.22 20.46
N CYS A 55 -12.84 26.46 20.50
CA CYS A 55 -13.86 25.40 20.38
C CYS A 55 -13.87 24.78 18.98
N CYS A 56 -13.68 25.58 17.93
CA CYS A 56 -13.52 25.10 16.56
C CYS A 56 -12.27 24.22 16.42
N ARG A 57 -11.11 24.69 16.87
CA ARG A 57 -9.84 23.92 16.88
C ARG A 57 -9.98 22.61 17.67
N TYR A 58 -10.64 22.64 18.83
CA TYR A 58 -10.87 21.44 19.64
C TYR A 58 -11.75 20.41 18.90
N LYS A 59 -12.86 20.84 18.31
CA LYS A 59 -13.73 19.97 17.50
C LYS A 59 -13.01 19.40 16.29
N LEU A 60 -12.26 20.23 15.56
CA LEU A 60 -11.46 19.79 14.42
C LEU A 60 -10.42 18.74 14.81
N ARG A 61 -9.67 18.95 15.91
CA ARG A 61 -8.70 17.96 16.40
C ARG A 61 -9.36 16.63 16.76
N ARG A 62 -10.54 16.67 17.40
CA ARG A 62 -11.28 15.46 17.77
C ARG A 62 -11.78 14.69 16.54
N LEU A 63 -12.32 15.40 15.55
CA LEU A 63 -12.74 14.80 14.27
C LEU A 63 -11.54 14.22 13.51
N GLN A 64 -10.41 14.94 13.48
CA GLN A 64 -9.20 14.46 12.83
C GLN A 64 -8.67 13.19 13.51
N ALA A 65 -8.65 13.14 14.84
CA ALA A 65 -8.29 11.93 15.57
C ALA A 65 -9.22 10.75 15.26
N GLN A 66 -10.54 10.99 15.13
CA GLN A 66 -11.49 9.96 14.71
C GLN A 66 -11.22 9.46 13.28
N ILE A 67 -10.94 10.38 12.35
CA ILE A 67 -10.57 10.04 10.96
C ILE A 67 -9.32 9.16 10.95
N ASP A 68 -8.30 9.51 11.73
CA ASP A 68 -7.04 8.76 11.77
C ASP A 68 -7.24 7.37 12.40
N THR A 69 -8.07 7.25 13.44
CA THR A 69 -8.47 5.94 13.99
C THR A 69 -9.16 5.08 12.93
N LEU A 70 -10.19 5.59 12.25
CA LEU A 70 -10.92 4.85 11.22
C LEU A 70 -10.02 4.44 10.05
N ARG A 71 -9.09 5.30 9.65
CA ARG A 71 -8.07 4.95 8.63
C ARG A 71 -7.20 3.79 9.08
N SER A 72 -6.75 3.78 10.34
CA SER A 72 -5.92 2.69 10.87
C SER A 72 -6.68 1.36 10.96
N GLU A 73 -7.96 1.39 11.33
CA GLU A 73 -8.83 0.21 11.36
C GLU A 73 -9.08 -0.33 9.96
N ALA A 74 -9.34 0.54 8.98
CA ALA A 74 -9.52 0.16 7.58
C ALA A 74 -8.26 -0.53 7.00
N LEU A 75 -7.06 -0.05 7.35
CA LEU A 75 -5.80 -0.68 6.92
C LEU A 75 -5.64 -2.09 7.50
N ARG A 76 -5.94 -2.29 8.80
CA ARG A 76 -5.90 -3.62 9.44
C ARG A 76 -6.92 -4.58 8.85
N ALA A 77 -8.13 -4.10 8.58
CA ALA A 77 -9.18 -4.90 7.95
C ALA A 77 -8.77 -5.35 6.53
N ALA A 78 -8.16 -4.45 5.74
CA ALA A 78 -7.64 -4.78 4.41
C ALA A 78 -6.52 -5.83 4.46
N GLU A 79 -5.65 -5.79 5.48
CA GLU A 79 -4.61 -6.82 5.69
C GLU A 79 -5.24 -8.17 6.07
N LYS A 80 -6.21 -8.18 6.98
CA LYS A 80 -6.95 -9.41 7.36
C LYS A 80 -7.71 -10.01 6.19
N GLU A 81 -8.26 -9.18 5.30
CA GLU A 81 -8.93 -9.66 4.09
C GLU A 81 -7.95 -10.38 3.14
N LYS A 82 -6.71 -9.87 3.02
CA LYS A 82 -5.65 -10.55 2.25
C LYS A 82 -5.27 -11.89 2.88
N GLU A 83 -5.07 -11.94 4.20
CA GLU A 83 -4.79 -13.19 4.91
C GLU A 83 -5.92 -14.22 4.72
N LEU A 84 -7.18 -13.78 4.80
CA LEU A 84 -8.35 -14.64 4.59
C LEU A 84 -8.39 -15.21 3.15
N LYS A 85 -8.12 -14.36 2.16
CA LYS A 85 -8.04 -14.78 0.74
C LYS A 85 -6.95 -15.83 0.54
N LEU A 86 -5.76 -15.58 1.07
CA LEU A 86 -4.64 -16.51 0.98
C LEU A 86 -4.93 -17.84 1.69
N ALA A 87 -5.50 -17.79 2.90
CA ALA A 87 -5.91 -18.99 3.64
C ALA A 87 -6.97 -19.79 2.87
N SER A 88 -7.91 -19.12 2.20
CA SER A 88 -8.92 -19.77 1.37
C SER A 88 -8.31 -20.45 0.15
N GLN A 89 -7.37 -19.79 -0.55
CA GLN A 89 -6.64 -20.40 -1.66
C GLN A 89 -5.81 -21.60 -1.21
N ARG A 90 -5.18 -21.52 -0.04
CA ARG A 90 -4.43 -22.65 0.55
C ARG A 90 -5.34 -23.83 0.90
N ALA A 91 -6.51 -23.56 1.48
CA ALA A 91 -7.50 -24.61 1.77
C ALA A 91 -7.94 -25.32 0.47
N ALA A 92 -8.24 -24.55 -0.58
CA ALA A 92 -8.59 -25.09 -1.90
C ALA A 92 -7.44 -25.91 -2.53
N PHE A 93 -6.21 -25.44 -2.39
CA PHE A 93 -5.01 -26.14 -2.89
C PHE A 93 -4.75 -27.48 -2.18
N LEU A 94 -5.16 -27.62 -0.93
CA LEU A 94 -5.02 -28.86 -0.15
C LEU A 94 -6.24 -29.78 -0.28
N SER A 95 -7.44 -29.22 -0.50
CA SER A 95 -8.69 -29.98 -0.55
C SER A 95 -8.80 -30.94 -1.73
N THR A 96 -7.97 -30.79 -2.78
CA THR A 96 -7.93 -31.68 -3.96
C THR A 96 -7.78 -33.17 -3.60
N TRP A 97 -7.29 -33.49 -2.40
CA TRP A 97 -7.06 -34.87 -1.93
C TRP A 97 -7.92 -35.27 -0.72
N SER A 98 -8.81 -34.38 -0.26
CA SER A 98 -9.67 -34.60 0.90
C SER A 98 -11.02 -35.18 0.46
N GLN A 99 -11.05 -36.44 0.04
CA GLN A 99 -12.32 -37.16 -0.16
C GLN A 99 -12.59 -38.29 0.84
N ASP A 100 -11.68 -38.59 1.78
CA ASP A 100 -12.02 -39.51 2.86
C ASP A 100 -11.25 -39.21 4.15
N SER A 101 -11.98 -38.75 5.17
CA SER A 101 -11.47 -38.48 6.52
C SER A 101 -11.10 -39.75 7.30
N SER A 102 -11.14 -40.92 6.67
CA SER A 102 -10.84 -42.22 7.27
C SER A 102 -9.39 -42.69 7.07
N VAL A 103 -8.62 -42.04 6.19
CA VAL A 103 -7.20 -42.38 5.99
C VAL A 103 -6.38 -41.46 6.88
N SER A 104 -5.82 -42.02 7.96
CA SER A 104 -4.82 -41.32 8.77
C SER A 104 -3.70 -40.84 7.86
N HIS A 105 -3.60 -39.53 7.66
CA HIS A 105 -2.44 -38.91 7.04
C HIS A 105 -1.23 -39.31 7.88
N GLY A 106 -0.43 -40.25 7.35
CA GLY A 106 0.85 -40.59 7.92
C GLY A 106 1.65 -39.31 8.14
N ASP A 107 2.24 -39.20 9.32
CA ASP A 107 3.01 -38.05 9.73
C ASP A 107 4.17 -37.80 8.75
N LEU A 108 3.98 -36.85 7.83
CA LEU A 108 4.98 -36.39 6.85
C LEU A 108 6.17 -35.66 7.51
N SER A 109 6.32 -35.73 8.83
CA SER A 109 7.34 -34.98 9.57
C SER A 109 8.64 -35.74 9.84
N LEU A 110 8.74 -37.05 9.56
CA LEU A 110 9.92 -37.83 9.99
C LEU A 110 10.62 -38.71 8.95
N ASP A 111 10.02 -39.01 7.79
CA ASP A 111 10.70 -39.80 6.76
C ASP A 111 11.33 -38.90 5.67
N PRO A 112 12.59 -39.18 5.24
CA PRO A 112 13.23 -38.42 4.16
C PRO A 112 12.48 -38.50 2.82
N TRP A 113 11.64 -39.53 2.64
CA TRP A 113 10.98 -39.85 1.39
C TRP A 113 9.54 -40.30 1.60
N PRO A 114 8.58 -39.84 0.79
CA PRO A 114 7.24 -40.37 0.84
C PRO A 114 7.23 -41.85 0.40
N PRO A 115 6.56 -42.76 1.14
CA PRO A 115 6.36 -44.12 0.65
C PRO A 115 5.56 -44.08 -0.65
N PHE A 116 5.83 -45.03 -1.56
CA PHE A 116 5.19 -45.12 -2.88
C PHE A 116 5.52 -43.98 -3.87
N ALA A 117 6.63 -43.27 -3.65
CA ALA A 117 7.15 -42.33 -4.65
C ALA A 117 7.37 -43.03 -6.00
N ASP A 118 6.81 -42.45 -7.06
CA ASP A 118 6.83 -42.96 -8.43
C ASP A 118 7.53 -41.99 -9.41
N VAL A 119 8.09 -40.90 -8.89
CA VAL A 119 8.92 -39.95 -9.63
C VAL A 119 10.09 -39.42 -8.78
N ALA A 120 11.25 -39.29 -9.42
CA ALA A 120 12.46 -38.66 -8.91
C ALA A 120 12.70 -37.36 -9.68
N LEU A 121 12.88 -36.24 -8.98
CA LEU A 121 13.26 -34.97 -9.58
C LEU A 121 14.75 -34.72 -9.31
N HIS A 122 15.57 -34.67 -10.35
CA HIS A 122 17.01 -34.49 -10.21
C HIS A 122 17.37 -32.99 -10.23
N PRO A 123 17.85 -32.40 -9.12
CA PRO A 123 18.27 -31.00 -9.06
C PRO A 123 19.60 -30.75 -9.78
N CYS A 124 19.98 -29.47 -9.93
CA CYS A 124 21.28 -29.10 -10.49
C CYS A 124 22.48 -29.44 -9.58
N ASP A 125 22.24 -29.63 -8.29
CA ASP A 125 23.21 -30.08 -7.30
C ASP A 125 22.56 -31.03 -6.28
N GLY A 126 23.34 -31.94 -5.69
CA GLY A 126 22.85 -32.82 -4.62
C GLY A 126 21.93 -33.98 -5.08
N PRO A 127 21.22 -34.63 -4.14
CA PRO A 127 20.45 -35.83 -4.42
C PRO A 127 19.08 -35.53 -5.04
N SER A 128 18.51 -36.49 -5.78
CA SER A 128 17.17 -36.37 -6.34
C SER A 128 16.09 -36.30 -5.27
N VAL A 129 15.06 -35.47 -5.50
CA VAL A 129 13.91 -35.33 -4.61
C VAL A 129 12.76 -36.24 -5.06
N LEU A 130 12.33 -37.15 -4.20
CA LEU A 130 11.26 -38.09 -4.52
C LEU A 130 9.87 -37.47 -4.30
N ALA A 131 8.92 -37.77 -5.20
CA ALA A 131 7.55 -37.27 -5.13
C ALA A 131 6.54 -38.26 -5.73
N HIS A 132 5.28 -37.83 -5.77
CA HIS A 132 4.20 -38.56 -6.44
C HIS A 132 3.74 -37.81 -7.68
N ARG A 133 3.70 -38.51 -8.82
CA ARG A 133 3.23 -37.99 -10.10
C ARG A 133 1.83 -37.40 -9.98
N VAL A 134 0.94 -38.11 -9.28
CA VAL A 134 -0.45 -37.71 -9.12
C VAL A 134 -0.59 -36.37 -8.39
N ILE A 135 0.26 -36.11 -7.39
CA ILE A 135 0.25 -34.87 -6.60
C ILE A 135 0.80 -33.70 -7.41
N LEU A 136 1.91 -33.91 -8.12
CA LEU A 136 2.51 -32.89 -8.98
C LEU A 136 1.56 -32.52 -10.12
N ALA A 137 1.05 -33.51 -10.86
CA ALA A 137 0.13 -33.32 -11.97
C ALA A 137 -1.23 -32.73 -11.55
N GLY A 138 -1.70 -33.01 -10.33
CA GLY A 138 -2.94 -32.46 -9.80
C GLY A 138 -2.88 -30.96 -9.48
N LYS A 139 -1.67 -30.42 -9.24
CA LYS A 139 -1.47 -29.06 -8.70
C LYS A 139 -0.60 -28.16 -9.59
N SER A 140 -0.04 -28.70 -10.67
CA SER A 140 0.76 -27.99 -11.65
C SER A 140 0.37 -28.44 -13.06
N PRO A 141 -0.25 -27.56 -13.87
CA PRO A 141 -0.54 -27.84 -15.26
C PRO A 141 0.72 -28.21 -16.07
N ALA A 142 1.85 -27.58 -15.78
CA ALA A 142 3.13 -27.89 -16.42
C ALA A 142 3.60 -29.32 -16.11
N PHE A 143 3.57 -29.73 -14.85
CA PHE A 143 3.88 -31.12 -14.48
C PHE A 143 2.87 -32.10 -15.05
N LYS A 144 1.58 -31.73 -15.10
CA LYS A 144 0.55 -32.56 -15.75
C LYS A 144 0.88 -32.82 -17.21
N ALA A 145 1.17 -31.77 -17.98
CA ALA A 145 1.54 -31.89 -19.38
C ALA A 145 2.81 -32.72 -19.57
N MET A 146 3.82 -32.50 -18.73
CA MET A 146 5.08 -33.25 -18.74
C MET A 146 4.85 -34.74 -18.46
N LEU A 147 4.15 -35.08 -17.39
CA LEU A 147 3.91 -36.46 -16.95
C LEU A 147 2.89 -37.22 -17.82
N CYS A 148 2.06 -36.49 -18.56
CA CYS A 148 1.14 -37.05 -19.56
C CYS A 148 1.79 -37.23 -20.95
N ASN A 149 3.04 -36.81 -21.14
CA ASN A 149 3.72 -36.95 -22.43
C ASN A 149 3.99 -38.45 -22.74
N PRO A 150 3.54 -38.98 -23.89
CA PRO A 150 3.75 -40.37 -24.30
C PRO A 150 5.22 -40.79 -24.30
N ASP A 151 6.16 -39.91 -24.62
CA ASP A 151 7.59 -40.23 -24.69
C ASP A 151 8.17 -40.54 -23.31
N LEU A 152 7.71 -39.82 -22.27
CA LEU A 152 8.06 -40.10 -20.87
C LEU A 152 7.28 -41.30 -20.30
N GLN A 153 6.17 -41.68 -20.93
CA GLN A 153 5.40 -42.86 -20.55
C GLN A 153 5.86 -44.14 -21.27
N GLY A 154 6.52 -44.03 -22.43
CA GLY A 154 6.95 -45.15 -23.26
C GLY A 154 8.00 -46.03 -22.56
N GLU A 155 8.90 -45.43 -21.79
CA GLU A 155 9.85 -46.17 -20.95
C GLU A 155 9.19 -46.87 -19.75
N ALA A 156 8.06 -46.35 -19.26
CA ALA A 156 7.29 -46.93 -18.16
C ALA A 156 6.27 -48.00 -18.60
N GLN A 157 5.94 -48.08 -19.90
CA GLN A 157 5.02 -49.06 -20.47
C GLN A 157 5.65 -50.45 -20.68
N LEU A 158 6.98 -50.56 -20.54
CA LEU A 158 7.72 -51.82 -20.55
C LEU A 158 7.61 -52.54 -19.20
N HIS A 159 6.40 -52.92 -18.76
CA HIS A 159 6.10 -53.96 -17.75
C HIS A 159 6.96 -54.01 -16.45
N VAL A 160 7.65 -52.94 -16.08
CA VAL A 160 8.44 -52.80 -14.86
C VAL A 160 8.00 -51.49 -14.22
N PRO A 161 7.68 -51.47 -12.91
CA PRO A 161 7.41 -50.24 -12.19
C PRO A 161 8.74 -49.46 -12.06
N THR A 162 9.14 -48.80 -13.14
CA THR A 162 10.36 -48.00 -13.17
C THR A 162 10.01 -46.59 -12.72
N MET A 163 10.75 -46.15 -11.73
CA MET A 163 10.71 -44.78 -11.22
C MET A 163 11.03 -43.79 -12.35
N ILE A 164 10.11 -42.86 -12.65
CA ILE A 164 10.35 -41.83 -13.66
C ILE A 164 11.34 -40.82 -13.09
N THR A 165 12.39 -40.48 -13.84
CA THR A 165 13.34 -39.43 -13.46
C THR A 165 13.14 -38.20 -14.34
N ILE A 166 13.10 -37.02 -13.73
CA ILE A 166 12.95 -35.73 -14.42
C ILE A 166 14.08 -34.81 -13.97
N ASP A 167 14.87 -34.33 -14.93
CA ASP A 167 15.96 -33.39 -14.65
C ASP A 167 15.42 -31.96 -14.50
N ILE A 168 15.89 -31.28 -13.45
CA ILE A 168 15.53 -29.91 -13.06
C ILE A 168 16.83 -29.13 -12.80
N ASP A 169 17.45 -28.71 -13.89
CA ASP A 169 18.75 -28.04 -13.87
C ASP A 169 18.72 -26.59 -13.36
N ASP A 170 17.53 -26.01 -13.16
CA ASP A 170 17.34 -24.61 -12.78
C ASP A 170 17.07 -24.39 -11.29
N MET A 171 17.09 -25.45 -10.47
CA MET A 171 16.90 -25.35 -9.02
C MET A 171 17.94 -26.19 -8.26
N PRO A 172 18.63 -25.59 -7.25
CA PRO A 172 19.45 -26.36 -6.33
C PRO A 172 18.57 -27.25 -5.45
N HIS A 173 19.15 -28.32 -4.89
CA HIS A 173 18.43 -29.32 -4.10
C HIS A 173 17.58 -28.73 -2.98
N GLU A 174 18.08 -27.72 -2.26
CA GLU A 174 17.33 -27.08 -1.17
C GLU A 174 16.03 -26.43 -1.67
N VAL A 175 16.12 -25.68 -2.77
CA VAL A 175 14.99 -25.00 -3.39
C VAL A 175 14.02 -26.01 -3.98
N LEU A 176 14.54 -27.03 -4.68
CA LEU A 176 13.72 -28.10 -5.25
C LEU A 176 12.96 -28.85 -4.15
N ARG A 177 13.62 -29.18 -3.03
CA ARG A 177 13.00 -29.85 -1.90
C ARG A 177 11.87 -29.02 -1.31
N ALA A 178 12.08 -27.72 -1.12
CA ALA A 178 11.05 -26.81 -0.63
C ALA A 178 9.88 -26.68 -1.63
N PHE A 179 10.20 -26.58 -2.91
CA PHE A 179 9.23 -26.53 -4.00
C PHE A 179 8.37 -27.80 -4.04
N VAL A 180 8.96 -29.00 -3.94
CA VAL A 180 8.21 -30.28 -3.86
C VAL A 180 7.39 -30.34 -2.58
N CYS A 181 7.96 -29.99 -1.42
CA CYS A 181 7.25 -29.97 -0.14
C CYS A 181 6.02 -29.05 -0.17
N PHE A 182 6.07 -27.96 -0.95
CA PHE A 182 4.94 -27.06 -1.14
C PHE A 182 3.71 -27.78 -1.70
N PHE A 183 3.88 -28.71 -2.64
CA PHE A 183 2.77 -29.49 -3.19
C PHE A 183 2.02 -30.29 -2.13
N TYR A 184 2.68 -30.67 -1.04
CA TYR A 184 2.05 -31.41 0.06
C TYR A 184 1.51 -30.49 1.16
N LYS A 185 2.25 -29.44 1.51
CA LYS A 185 1.97 -28.60 2.69
C LYS A 185 1.22 -27.30 2.38
N GLY A 186 1.28 -26.83 1.14
CA GLY A 186 0.77 -25.52 0.73
C GLY A 186 1.48 -24.35 1.43
N SER A 187 2.70 -24.54 1.91
CA SER A 187 3.52 -23.51 2.55
C SER A 187 5.01 -23.78 2.36
N ILE A 188 5.80 -22.70 2.33
CA ILE A 188 7.27 -22.71 2.32
C ILE A 188 7.76 -22.28 3.70
N ASP A 189 8.89 -22.84 4.14
CA ASP A 189 9.56 -22.40 5.37
C ASP A 189 10.01 -20.93 5.23
N PRO A 190 9.75 -20.06 6.22
CA PRO A 190 10.13 -18.65 6.14
C PRO A 190 11.59 -18.39 5.80
N LYS A 191 12.52 -19.23 6.27
CA LYS A 191 13.96 -19.08 5.99
C LYS A 191 14.28 -19.37 4.53
N VAL A 192 13.69 -20.43 3.99
CA VAL A 192 13.87 -20.76 2.56
C VAL A 192 13.23 -19.70 1.68
N MET A 193 12.07 -19.16 2.08
CA MET A 193 11.46 -18.03 1.37
C MET A 193 12.38 -16.80 1.41
N GLU A 194 12.96 -16.48 2.56
CA GLU A 194 13.84 -15.32 2.71
C GLU A 194 15.06 -15.38 1.79
N GLU A 195 15.70 -16.54 1.69
CA GLU A 195 16.90 -16.73 0.89
C GLU A 195 16.58 -16.93 -0.61
N HIS A 196 15.49 -17.64 -0.91
CA HIS A 196 15.25 -18.20 -2.25
C HIS A 196 13.95 -17.73 -2.92
N ALA A 197 13.28 -16.67 -2.42
CA ALA A 197 12.01 -16.17 -2.96
C ALA A 197 12.00 -16.01 -4.49
N LYS A 198 13.09 -15.48 -5.07
CA LYS A 198 13.18 -15.27 -6.52
C LYS A 198 13.26 -16.58 -7.29
N LEU A 199 14.02 -17.56 -6.81
CA LEU A 199 14.11 -18.87 -7.45
C LEU A 199 12.77 -19.61 -7.35
N LEU A 200 12.12 -19.56 -6.19
CA LEU A 200 10.78 -20.10 -5.99
C LEU A 200 9.74 -19.40 -6.86
N TYR A 201 9.83 -18.09 -7.04
CA TYR A 201 8.93 -17.35 -7.94
C TYR A 201 9.10 -17.78 -9.40
N ARG A 202 10.34 -17.91 -9.87
CA ARG A 202 10.66 -18.42 -11.21
C ARG A 202 10.11 -19.83 -11.41
N ALA A 203 10.29 -20.70 -10.41
CA ALA A 203 9.75 -22.05 -10.42
C ALA A 203 8.21 -22.04 -10.43
N ALA A 204 7.57 -21.21 -9.62
CA ALA A 204 6.11 -21.06 -9.59
C ALA A 204 5.56 -20.67 -10.96
N LYS A 205 6.19 -19.70 -11.64
CA LYS A 205 5.82 -19.29 -13.01
C LYS A 205 6.06 -20.40 -14.03
N LYS A 206 7.25 -21.02 -14.03
CA LYS A 206 7.63 -22.10 -14.96
C LYS A 206 6.69 -23.30 -14.84
N TYR A 207 6.39 -23.72 -13.62
CA TYR A 207 5.56 -24.87 -13.34
C TYR A 207 4.08 -24.51 -13.11
N GLN A 208 3.69 -23.25 -13.29
CA GLN A 208 2.30 -22.77 -13.20
C GLN A 208 1.63 -23.12 -11.85
N VAL A 209 2.27 -22.74 -10.75
CA VAL A 209 1.78 -22.96 -9.38
C VAL A 209 1.31 -21.62 -8.78
N GLU A 210 0.07 -21.24 -9.07
CA GLU A 210 -0.50 -19.91 -8.76
C GLU A 210 -0.44 -19.51 -7.27
N LEU A 211 -0.68 -20.46 -6.36
CA LEU A 211 -0.61 -20.17 -4.92
C LEU A 211 0.83 -19.85 -4.47
N LEU A 212 1.82 -20.56 -5.00
CA LEU A 212 3.22 -20.29 -4.69
C LEU A 212 3.66 -18.95 -5.30
N GLU A 213 3.19 -18.65 -6.51
CA GLU A 213 3.41 -17.37 -7.15
C GLU A 213 2.92 -16.23 -6.26
N THR A 214 1.66 -16.29 -5.82
CA THR A 214 1.05 -15.29 -4.94
C THR A 214 1.84 -15.09 -3.65
N LEU A 215 2.28 -16.17 -3.01
CA LEU A 215 3.10 -16.13 -1.79
C LEU A 215 4.45 -15.46 -2.02
N CYS A 216 5.11 -15.77 -3.14
CA CYS A 216 6.38 -15.17 -3.49
C CYS A 216 6.21 -13.67 -3.82
N GLU A 217 5.16 -13.27 -4.54
CA GLU A 217 4.89 -11.86 -4.81
C GLU A 217 4.62 -11.07 -3.53
N GLU A 218 3.83 -11.62 -2.62
CA GLU A 218 3.58 -11.00 -1.32
C GLU A 218 4.87 -10.82 -0.53
N TRP A 219 5.74 -11.83 -0.51
CA TRP A 219 7.03 -11.73 0.17
C TRP A 219 7.95 -10.69 -0.50
N ILE A 220 8.06 -10.72 -1.84
CA ILE A 220 8.92 -9.80 -2.61
C ILE A 220 8.46 -8.36 -2.41
N THR A 221 7.15 -8.10 -2.46
CA THR A 221 6.58 -6.75 -2.29
C THR A 221 6.74 -6.20 -0.87
N LYS A 222 6.68 -7.07 0.16
CA LYS A 222 6.92 -6.68 1.56
C LYS A 222 8.40 -6.39 1.85
N ASN A 223 9.33 -7.01 1.11
CA ASN A 223 10.77 -6.94 1.37
C ASN A 223 11.55 -6.15 0.31
N ILE A 224 10.95 -5.12 -0.28
CA ILE A 224 11.64 -4.24 -1.24
C ILE A 224 12.67 -3.37 -0.50
N SER A 225 13.90 -3.32 -1.03
CA SER A 225 15.00 -2.51 -0.53
C SER A 225 15.86 -1.99 -1.67
N ASP A 226 16.70 -0.99 -1.39
CA ASP A 226 17.68 -0.45 -2.35
C ASP A 226 18.63 -1.53 -2.90
N GLN A 227 18.83 -2.62 -2.15
CA GLN A 227 19.69 -3.74 -2.54
C GLN A 227 19.03 -4.68 -3.55
N ASN A 228 17.70 -4.75 -3.59
CA ASN A 228 16.98 -5.72 -4.41
C ASN A 228 16.02 -5.10 -5.44
N ALA A 229 15.70 -3.80 -5.33
CA ALA A 229 14.70 -3.14 -6.16
C ALA A 229 14.92 -3.31 -7.67
N LEU A 230 16.14 -3.09 -8.17
CA LEU A 230 16.44 -3.23 -9.61
C LEU A 230 16.29 -4.67 -10.09
N SER A 231 16.87 -5.62 -9.36
CA SER A 231 16.75 -7.05 -9.69
C SER A 231 15.32 -7.57 -9.59
N ASN A 232 14.50 -7.04 -8.68
CA ASN A 232 13.09 -7.39 -8.55
C ASN A 232 12.26 -6.74 -9.67
N LEU A 233 12.64 -5.56 -10.15
CA LEU A 233 11.99 -4.91 -11.29
C LEU A 233 12.26 -5.68 -12.59
N GLU A 234 13.50 -6.15 -12.76
CA GLU A 234 13.85 -7.04 -13.87
C GLU A 234 13.05 -8.34 -13.82
N LEU A 235 12.95 -8.96 -12.64
CA LEU A 235 12.11 -10.14 -12.41
C LEU A 235 10.63 -9.87 -12.73
N ALA A 236 10.08 -8.74 -12.27
CA ALA A 236 8.70 -8.34 -12.53
C ALA A 236 8.44 -8.16 -14.03
N LYS A 237 9.40 -7.59 -14.76
CA LYS A 237 9.32 -7.43 -16.21
C LYS A 237 9.45 -8.77 -16.96
N GLN A 238 10.30 -9.66 -16.48
CA GLN A 238 10.49 -10.98 -17.08
C GLN A 238 9.24 -11.85 -17.01
N TYR A 239 8.44 -11.70 -15.94
CA TYR A 239 7.27 -12.54 -15.67
C TYR A 239 5.94 -11.76 -15.68
N ASP A 240 5.94 -10.55 -16.24
CA ASP A 240 4.79 -9.65 -16.38
C ASP A 240 3.98 -9.47 -15.07
N SER A 241 4.69 -9.25 -13.95
CA SER A 241 4.07 -9.02 -12.63
C SER A 241 3.87 -7.53 -12.35
N ASP A 242 2.65 -7.07 -12.62
CA ASP A 242 2.25 -5.70 -12.28
C ASP A 242 2.25 -5.47 -10.77
N VAL A 243 1.95 -6.50 -9.96
CA VAL A 243 1.94 -6.41 -8.49
C VAL A 243 3.32 -6.04 -7.94
N VAL A 244 4.36 -6.79 -8.38
CA VAL A 244 5.74 -6.53 -7.94
C VAL A 244 6.24 -5.20 -8.51
N LYS A 245 5.95 -4.92 -9.78
CA LYS A 245 6.32 -3.67 -10.45
C LYS A 245 5.75 -2.46 -9.73
N ASP A 246 4.44 -2.43 -9.47
CA ASP A 246 3.77 -1.31 -8.81
C ASP A 246 4.29 -1.09 -7.39
N ALA A 247 4.59 -2.16 -6.65
CA ALA A 247 5.18 -2.05 -5.32
C ALA A 247 6.57 -1.39 -5.37
N ILE A 248 7.41 -1.75 -6.34
CA ILE A 248 8.74 -1.14 -6.54
C ILE A 248 8.60 0.33 -6.94
N LEU A 249 7.74 0.64 -7.91
CA LEU A 249 7.48 2.03 -8.32
C LEU A 249 6.92 2.87 -7.17
N HIS A 250 6.06 2.28 -6.33
CA HIS A 250 5.54 2.94 -5.15
C HIS A 250 6.65 3.25 -4.12
N ALA A 251 7.53 2.28 -3.84
CA ALA A 251 8.67 2.48 -2.95
C ALA A 251 9.62 3.56 -3.49
N ALA A 252 10.04 3.44 -4.75
CA ALA A 252 10.95 4.38 -5.42
C ALA A 252 10.35 5.79 -5.55
N SER A 253 9.04 5.93 -5.78
CA SER A 253 8.37 7.24 -5.84
C SER A 253 8.46 8.05 -4.54
N SER A 254 8.73 7.39 -3.41
CA SER A 254 8.86 8.06 -2.11
C SER A 254 10.29 8.55 -1.85
N GLN A 255 11.27 8.01 -2.59
CA GLN A 255 12.71 8.26 -2.40
C GLN A 255 13.44 8.28 -3.76
N ILE A 256 12.95 9.08 -4.71
CA ILE A 256 13.45 9.07 -6.09
C ILE A 256 14.94 9.44 -6.18
N ASP A 257 15.41 10.30 -5.27
CA ASP A 257 16.81 10.75 -5.20
C ASP A 257 17.78 9.62 -4.81
N ARG A 258 17.27 8.52 -4.23
CA ARG A 258 18.08 7.35 -3.83
C ARG A 258 18.22 6.31 -4.94
N ILE A 259 17.52 6.43 -6.06
CA ILE A 259 17.63 5.45 -7.16
C ILE A 259 19.09 5.23 -7.63
N PRO A 260 19.94 6.27 -7.76
CA PRO A 260 21.35 6.07 -8.13
C PRO A 260 22.18 5.29 -7.09
N THR A 261 21.70 5.18 -5.84
CA THR A 261 22.37 4.40 -4.78
C THR A 261 21.92 2.94 -4.74
N TYR A 262 21.01 2.52 -5.63
CA TYR A 262 20.54 1.14 -5.69
C TYR A 262 21.66 0.19 -6.10
N ALA A 263 21.64 -1.01 -5.54
CA ALA A 263 22.68 -1.99 -5.80
C ALA A 263 22.67 -2.44 -7.26
N GLY A 264 23.86 -2.47 -7.85
CA GLY A 264 24.03 -2.80 -9.26
C GLY A 264 23.60 -1.70 -10.23
N TYR A 265 23.22 -0.49 -9.77
CA TYR A 265 22.76 0.61 -10.63
C TYR A 265 23.66 0.83 -11.86
N GLN A 266 24.98 0.94 -11.66
CA GLN A 266 25.94 1.13 -12.76
C GLN A 266 25.91 -0.03 -13.77
N SER A 267 25.75 -1.27 -13.31
CA SER A 267 25.61 -2.42 -14.22
C SER A 267 24.32 -2.34 -15.04
N TYR A 268 23.24 -1.77 -14.50
CA TYR A 268 21.99 -1.57 -15.24
C TYR A 268 22.07 -0.40 -16.22
N VAL A 269 22.84 0.65 -15.90
CA VAL A 269 23.10 1.75 -16.84
C VAL A 269 23.73 1.22 -18.13
N GLU A 270 24.68 0.30 -18.01
CA GLU A 270 25.37 -0.29 -19.16
C GLU A 270 24.54 -1.37 -19.86
N LYS A 271 23.96 -2.31 -19.10
CA LYS A 271 23.34 -3.52 -19.68
C LYS A 271 21.86 -3.38 -20.00
N ASN A 272 21.13 -2.55 -19.28
CA ASN A 272 19.67 -2.43 -19.41
C ASN A 272 19.16 -1.02 -19.01
N PRO A 273 19.56 0.03 -19.76
CA PRO A 273 19.15 1.41 -19.45
C PRO A 273 17.63 1.61 -19.56
N ALA A 274 16.94 0.80 -20.38
CA ALA A 274 15.49 0.83 -20.52
C ALA A 274 14.77 0.52 -19.20
N LEU A 275 15.29 -0.41 -18.40
CA LEU A 275 14.71 -0.74 -17.08
C LEU A 275 14.81 0.45 -16.11
N LEU A 276 15.92 1.20 -16.15
CA LEU A 276 16.09 2.39 -15.33
C LEU A 276 15.16 3.52 -15.76
N LEU A 277 15.01 3.75 -17.07
CA LEU A 277 14.06 4.73 -17.60
C LEU A 277 12.63 4.39 -17.15
N GLU A 278 12.25 3.12 -17.23
CA GLU A 278 10.95 2.63 -16.76
C GLU A 278 10.75 2.88 -15.26
N LEU A 279 11.77 2.63 -14.44
CA LEU A 279 11.76 2.94 -13.01
C LEU A 279 11.53 4.44 -12.74
N TYR A 280 12.30 5.32 -13.39
CA TYR A 280 12.18 6.77 -13.21
C TYR A 280 10.82 7.29 -13.69
N GLU A 281 10.40 6.92 -14.90
CA GLU A 281 9.11 7.34 -15.44
C GLU A 281 7.94 6.84 -14.59
N GLY A 282 7.97 5.57 -14.18
CA GLY A 282 6.97 4.98 -13.31
C GLY A 282 6.89 5.68 -11.95
N SER A 283 8.05 5.96 -11.34
CA SER A 283 8.15 6.69 -10.07
C SER A 283 7.60 8.11 -10.19
N LEU A 284 7.93 8.82 -11.27
CA LEU A 284 7.40 10.17 -11.55
C LEU A 284 5.88 10.17 -11.76
N LYS A 285 5.35 9.18 -12.49
CA LYS A 285 3.90 8.98 -12.67
C LYS A 285 3.21 8.76 -11.32
N MET A 286 3.76 7.91 -10.46
CA MET A 286 3.24 7.64 -9.10
C MET A 286 3.25 8.90 -8.23
N MET A 287 4.33 9.69 -8.25
CA MET A 287 4.39 10.95 -7.50
C MET A 287 3.30 11.94 -7.93
N ARG A 288 3.06 12.08 -9.24
CA ARG A 288 1.99 12.95 -9.76
C ARG A 288 0.61 12.47 -9.30
N GLN A 289 0.36 11.17 -9.28
CA GLN A 289 -0.90 10.60 -8.78
C GLN A 289 -1.09 10.85 -7.28
N LYS A 290 -0.03 10.67 -6.46
CA LYS A 290 -0.05 10.97 -5.02
C LYS A 290 -0.39 12.44 -4.74
N ARG A 291 0.19 13.38 -5.51
CA ARG A 291 -0.12 14.82 -5.39
C ARG A 291 -1.60 15.10 -5.71
N ARG A 292 -2.11 14.59 -6.84
CA ARG A 292 -3.53 14.75 -7.22
C ARG A 292 -4.49 14.18 -6.17
N ARG A 293 -4.16 13.02 -5.57
CA ARG A 293 -4.94 12.45 -4.47
C ARG A 293 -4.92 13.34 -3.24
N LYS A 294 -3.76 13.90 -2.87
CA LYS A 294 -3.65 14.84 -1.75
C LYS A 294 -4.50 16.10 -1.99
N ASP A 295 -4.46 16.66 -3.20
CA ASP A 295 -5.25 17.84 -3.56
C ASP A 295 -6.77 17.56 -3.54
N SER A 296 -7.19 16.34 -3.93
CA SER A 296 -8.61 15.93 -3.91
C SER A 296 -9.17 15.65 -2.50
N VAL A 297 -8.31 15.32 -1.53
CA VAL A 297 -8.73 15.04 -0.14
C VAL A 297 -8.86 16.33 0.67
N GLY A 298 -8.49 17.49 0.11
CA GLY A 298 -8.66 18.80 0.74
C GLY A 298 -7.74 18.98 1.94
N ASP A 299 -6.77 19.89 1.82
CA ASP A 299 -5.98 20.32 2.96
C ASP A 299 -6.86 21.20 3.87
N TYR A 300 -7.65 20.57 4.75
CA TYR A 300 -8.49 21.27 5.73
C TYR A 300 -7.66 22.11 6.73
N HIS A 301 -6.33 22.00 6.71
CA HIS A 301 -5.42 22.89 7.45
C HIS A 301 -5.32 24.30 6.87
N ALA A 302 -5.76 24.54 5.62
CA ALA A 302 -5.73 25.87 5.00
C ALA A 302 -6.94 26.76 5.33
N LEU A 303 -7.94 26.25 6.07
CA LEU A 303 -9.00 27.10 6.64
C LEU A 303 -8.54 27.72 7.95
N THR A 304 -7.43 28.46 7.92
CA THR A 304 -7.22 29.49 8.95
C THR A 304 -8.33 30.53 8.77
N PRO A 305 -9.07 30.92 9.83
CA PRO A 305 -9.99 32.05 9.77
C PRO A 305 -9.23 33.39 9.70
N SER A 306 -8.34 33.57 8.73
CA SER A 306 -7.63 34.83 8.46
C SER A 306 -8.53 35.89 7.81
N ARG A 307 -9.86 35.77 7.95
CA ARG A 307 -10.85 36.80 7.62
C ARG A 307 -11.86 37.08 8.73
N LEU A 308 -11.62 36.60 9.95
CA LEU A 308 -12.37 37.00 11.15
C LEU A 308 -11.54 37.86 12.10
N SER A 309 -10.26 38.11 11.82
CA SER A 309 -9.40 38.98 12.65
C SER A 309 -9.51 40.47 12.34
N ASP A 310 -10.13 40.88 11.23
CA ASP A 310 -10.18 42.31 10.86
C ASP A 310 -11.26 43.11 11.60
N CYS A 311 -11.89 42.54 12.64
CA CYS A 311 -12.84 43.27 13.51
C CYS A 311 -12.30 43.58 14.91
N CYS A 312 -11.07 43.16 15.24
CA CYS A 312 -10.53 43.32 16.60
C CYS A 312 -9.16 43.98 16.60
N ASP A 313 -8.99 45.07 15.86
CA ASP A 313 -7.87 45.98 16.11
C ASP A 313 -8.34 47.43 16.02
N SER A 314 -8.72 47.98 17.18
CA SER A 314 -8.76 49.42 17.43
C SER A 314 -8.85 49.69 18.93
N SER A 315 -7.72 50.19 19.45
CA SER A 315 -7.56 51.06 20.63
C SER A 315 -7.71 50.44 22.02
N SER A 316 -6.58 49.92 22.50
CA SER A 316 -6.09 50.30 23.83
C SER A 316 -5.60 51.75 23.77
N GLY A 317 -6.01 52.61 24.70
CA GLY A 317 -5.55 54.00 24.75
C GLY A 317 -6.19 54.83 25.85
N ASN A 318 -5.65 54.71 27.06
CA ASN A 318 -5.55 55.69 28.14
C ASN A 318 -6.72 56.66 28.43
N ASN A 319 -7.14 56.68 29.70
CA ASN A 319 -6.83 57.88 30.49
C ASN A 319 -6.57 57.56 31.97
N ALA A 320 -5.42 58.03 32.43
CA ALA A 320 -5.04 58.13 33.82
C ALA A 320 -5.65 59.39 34.47
N ASN A 321 -5.47 59.47 35.80
CA ASN A 321 -5.59 60.64 36.67
C ASN A 321 -7.02 61.07 37.07
N SER A 322 -7.32 61.51 38.30
CA SER A 322 -6.59 61.65 39.56
C SER A 322 -7.53 62.32 40.59
N VAL A 323 -7.11 62.28 41.85
CA VAL A 323 -7.37 63.25 42.94
C VAL A 323 -8.47 62.91 43.98
N SER A 324 -7.94 62.86 45.22
CA SER A 324 -8.50 63.08 46.57
C SER A 324 -9.54 62.13 47.11
#